data_AF-S3VW95-F1
#
_entry.id   AF-S3VW95-F1
#
_cell.length_a   1.000
_cell.length_b   1.000
_cell.length_c   1.000
_cell.angle_alpha   90.00
_cell.angle_beta   90.00
_cell.angle_gamma   90.00
#
_symmetry.space_group_name_H-M   'P 1'
#
loop_
_entity.id
_entity.type
_entity.pdbx_description
1 polymer ?
#
loop_
_entity_poly.entity_id
_entity_poly.type
_entity_poly.pdbx_seq_one_letter_code
_entity_poly.pdbx_strand_id
1 'polypeptide(L)'
;MEEDIKQALELAEEIKRIHLRTEDPIPYSDTFVREASALIYQDASKVRKILEILRDAKYIFIIKVVLPDPYGGIKNQDMGVDAYIYADSKIVSEIRSYAEKKLEQIYEATFFKKKSPFLITRELFPKIREHNNTLLGRYVNVTVMLQEFQRVLNSFPFDYEDTCRKEILTSIIERVELKEPTEIDIPDRIITTDYSALPSDDRIPERLTPLESQMNAGGPWAKLISRVPITFLIQIHLRKFEFDTVRILIQSGKISEMNDLKWIRNSLRKMEEEVPFDAIVGRASFKITDLRRLVQKKINTMAGVVAPRLK
;
A
#
# COMPACT_ATOMS: atom_id res chain seq x y z
N MET A 1 11.42 -22.72 7.82
CA MET A 1 11.52 -22.84 6.34
C MET A 1 10.56 -23.85 5.71
N GLU A 2 10.84 -25.16 5.59
CA GLU A 2 9.95 -26.08 4.84
C GLU A 2 8.57 -26.27 5.49
N GLU A 3 8.52 -26.30 6.83
CA GLU A 3 7.29 -26.52 7.57
C GLU A 3 6.35 -25.29 7.51
N ASP A 4 6.89 -24.07 7.59
CA ASP A 4 6.10 -22.83 7.48
C ASP A 4 5.53 -22.62 6.08
N ILE A 5 6.31 -22.94 5.04
CA ILE A 5 5.84 -22.93 3.64
C ILE A 5 4.70 -23.93 3.49
N LYS A 6 4.85 -25.14 4.03
CA LYS A 6 3.82 -26.17 3.96
C LYS A 6 2.54 -25.74 4.67
N GLN A 7 2.64 -25.18 5.87
CA GLN A 7 1.49 -24.65 6.63
C GLN A 7 0.80 -23.50 5.89
N ALA A 8 1.57 -22.59 5.29
CA ALA A 8 1.03 -21.48 4.50
C ALA A 8 0.27 -21.99 3.27
N LEU A 9 0.84 -22.94 2.52
CA LEU A 9 0.19 -23.54 1.36
C LEU A 9 -1.07 -24.34 1.75
N GLU A 10 -1.03 -25.07 2.86
CA GLU A 10 -2.19 -25.79 3.39
C GLU A 10 -3.33 -24.84 3.73
N LEU A 11 -3.03 -23.69 4.35
CA LEU A 11 -4.02 -22.66 4.65
C LEU A 11 -4.60 -22.03 3.38
N ALA A 12 -3.77 -21.78 2.36
CA ALA A 12 -4.22 -21.27 1.08
C ALA A 12 -5.17 -22.24 0.36
N GLU A 13 -4.88 -23.54 0.40
CA GLU A 13 -5.74 -24.58 -0.16
C GLU A 13 -7.04 -24.77 0.64
N GLU A 14 -7.03 -24.59 1.96
CA GLU A 14 -8.27 -24.55 2.75
C GLU A 14 -9.17 -23.40 2.31
N ILE A 15 -8.60 -22.19 2.20
CA ILE A 15 -9.33 -21.01 1.73
C ILE A 15 -9.92 -21.29 0.36
N LYS A 16 -9.14 -21.84 -0.58
CA LYS A 16 -9.63 -22.23 -1.91
C LYS A 16 -10.77 -23.24 -1.83
N ARG A 17 -10.69 -24.24 -0.95
CA ARG A 17 -11.74 -25.25 -0.77
C ARG A 17 -13.04 -24.66 -0.23
N ILE A 18 -12.96 -23.69 0.70
CA ILE A 18 -14.13 -22.97 1.22
C ILE A 18 -14.84 -22.22 0.09
N HIS A 19 -14.10 -21.54 -0.78
CA HIS A 19 -14.67 -20.79 -1.90
C HIS A 19 -15.41 -21.66 -2.93
N LEU A 20 -15.03 -22.94 -3.04
CA LEU A 20 -15.70 -23.90 -3.92
C LEU A 20 -17.02 -24.45 -3.33
N ARG A 21 -17.34 -24.11 -2.07
CA ARG A 21 -18.62 -24.51 -1.44
C ARG A 21 -19.73 -23.58 -1.90
N THR A 22 -20.93 -24.14 -2.06
CA THR A 22 -22.13 -23.38 -2.48
C THR A 22 -22.67 -22.47 -1.37
N GLU A 23 -22.48 -22.87 -0.11
CA GLU A 23 -22.95 -22.13 1.07
C GLU A 23 -21.80 -21.33 1.67
N ASP A 24 -22.04 -20.04 1.89
CA ASP A 24 -21.13 -19.07 2.52
C ASP A 24 -19.67 -19.18 2.07
N PRO A 25 -19.38 -18.86 0.79
CA PRO A 25 -18.06 -19.04 0.20
C PRO A 25 -17.01 -18.09 0.74
N ILE A 26 -17.35 -17.13 1.62
CA ILE A 26 -16.43 -16.09 2.10
C ILE A 26 -15.99 -16.41 3.53
N PRO A 27 -14.74 -16.84 3.76
CA PRO A 27 -14.21 -17.05 5.10
C PRO A 27 -13.90 -15.72 5.78
N TYR A 28 -14.49 -15.49 6.95
CA TYR A 28 -14.29 -14.30 7.78
C TYR A 28 -13.42 -14.60 8.99
N SER A 29 -12.68 -13.61 9.48
CA SER A 29 -11.68 -13.77 10.54
C SER A 29 -12.24 -14.18 11.90
N ASP A 30 -13.52 -13.92 12.16
CA ASP A 30 -14.22 -14.28 13.40
C ASP A 30 -14.42 -15.80 13.53
N THR A 31 -14.66 -16.50 12.43
CA THR A 31 -14.81 -17.96 12.40
C THR A 31 -13.54 -18.65 11.90
N PHE A 32 -13.01 -18.20 10.77
CA PHE A 32 -11.94 -18.87 10.04
C PHE A 32 -10.63 -18.94 10.81
N VAL A 33 -10.23 -17.89 11.54
CA VAL A 33 -8.93 -17.91 12.26
C VAL A 33 -8.93 -19.00 13.34
N ARG A 34 -10.07 -19.24 13.99
CA ARG A 34 -10.20 -20.31 14.99
C ARG A 34 -10.13 -21.70 14.36
N GLU A 35 -10.81 -21.89 13.24
CA GLU A 35 -10.79 -23.15 12.48
C GLU A 35 -9.41 -23.45 11.90
N ALA A 36 -8.77 -22.43 11.32
CA ALA A 36 -7.41 -22.50 10.81
C ALA A 36 -6.39 -22.80 11.91
N SER A 37 -6.53 -22.20 13.10
CA SER A 37 -5.66 -22.49 14.26
C SER A 37 -5.70 -23.97 14.65
N ALA A 38 -6.90 -24.57 14.60
CA ALA A 38 -7.08 -25.99 14.86
C ALA A 38 -6.52 -26.87 13.73
N LEU A 39 -6.60 -26.43 12.47
CA LEU A 39 -6.09 -27.15 11.32
C LEU A 39 -4.56 -27.26 11.33
N ILE A 40 -3.86 -26.14 11.51
CA ILE A 40 -2.39 -26.10 11.45
C ILE A 40 -1.71 -26.28 12.82
N TYR A 41 -2.48 -26.52 13.88
CA TYR A 41 -2.01 -26.62 15.28
C TYR A 41 -1.12 -25.44 15.72
N GLN A 42 -1.48 -24.22 15.31
CA GLN A 42 -0.77 -22.99 15.67
C GLN A 42 -1.69 -21.99 16.36
N ASP A 43 -1.07 -21.06 17.09
CA ASP A 43 -1.79 -19.96 17.72
C ASP A 43 -2.45 -19.03 16.69
N ALA A 44 -3.60 -18.45 17.06
CA ALA A 44 -4.33 -17.49 16.24
C ALA A 44 -3.46 -16.30 15.77
N SER A 45 -2.48 -15.89 16.59
CA SER A 45 -1.50 -14.85 16.25
C SER A 45 -0.57 -15.28 15.11
N LYS A 46 -0.14 -16.54 15.10
CA LYS A 46 0.70 -17.10 14.02
C LYS A 46 -0.12 -17.29 12.75
N VAL A 47 -1.35 -17.79 12.85
CA VAL A 47 -2.27 -17.92 11.70
C VAL A 47 -2.47 -16.55 11.02
N ARG A 48 -2.70 -15.48 11.78
CA ARG A 48 -2.81 -14.12 11.22
C ARG A 48 -1.54 -13.67 10.51
N LYS A 49 -0.35 -13.96 11.07
CA LYS A 49 0.93 -13.68 10.40
C LYS A 49 1.07 -14.45 9.09
N ILE A 50 0.69 -15.73 9.07
CA ILE A 50 0.72 -16.56 7.87
C ILE A 50 -0.24 -16.00 6.80
N LEU A 51 -1.43 -15.56 7.18
CA LEU A 51 -2.39 -14.93 6.26
C LEU A 51 -1.86 -13.62 5.66
N GLU A 52 -1.16 -12.81 6.45
CA GLU A 52 -0.47 -11.61 5.95
C GLU A 52 0.65 -11.98 4.97
N ILE A 53 1.44 -13.02 5.26
CA ILE A 53 2.47 -13.54 4.35
C ILE A 53 1.83 -14.05 3.05
N LEU A 54 0.71 -14.77 3.11
CA LEU A 54 0.00 -15.27 1.93
C LEU A 54 -0.58 -14.12 1.08
N ARG A 55 -1.00 -13.03 1.71
CA ARG A 55 -1.40 -11.81 1.00
C ARG A 55 -0.22 -11.23 0.25
N ASP A 56 0.91 -11.06 0.93
CA ASP A 56 2.11 -10.46 0.34
C ASP A 56 2.69 -11.36 -0.78
N ALA A 57 2.54 -12.68 -0.65
CA ALA A 57 2.86 -13.68 -1.66
C ALA A 57 1.82 -13.83 -2.79
N LYS A 58 0.79 -12.98 -2.82
CA LYS A 58 -0.27 -12.96 -3.86
C LYS A 58 -1.07 -14.26 -3.99
N TYR A 59 -1.15 -15.06 -2.93
CA TYR A 59 -2.03 -16.23 -2.87
C TYR A 59 -3.46 -15.84 -2.52
N ILE A 60 -3.62 -14.84 -1.65
CA ILE A 60 -4.93 -14.38 -1.18
C ILE A 60 -5.03 -12.86 -1.22
N PHE A 61 -6.26 -12.37 -1.25
CA PHE A 61 -6.60 -10.99 -0.94
C PHE A 61 -7.27 -10.92 0.43
N ILE A 62 -7.05 -9.83 1.14
CA ILE A 62 -7.67 -9.55 2.45
C ILE A 62 -8.56 -8.32 2.30
N ILE A 63 -9.84 -8.46 2.62
CA ILE A 63 -10.81 -7.36 2.65
C ILE A 63 -11.08 -7.01 4.11
N LYS A 64 -10.82 -5.77 4.52
CA LYS A 64 -11.24 -5.26 5.82
C LYS A 64 -12.73 -4.92 5.76
N VAL A 65 -13.58 -5.81 6.27
CA VAL A 65 -15.04 -5.74 6.13
C VAL A 65 -15.65 -4.79 7.15
N VAL A 66 -15.17 -4.85 8.39
CA VAL A 66 -15.58 -3.98 9.51
C VAL A 66 -14.36 -3.24 10.02
N LEU A 67 -14.43 -1.91 10.03
CA LEU A 67 -13.38 -1.08 10.63
C LEU A 67 -13.64 -0.94 12.13
N PRO A 68 -12.62 -1.11 12.98
CA PRO A 68 -12.75 -0.88 14.41
C PRO A 68 -13.06 0.61 14.66
N ASP A 69 -14.07 0.91 15.48
CA ASP A 69 -14.42 2.28 15.85
C ASP A 69 -13.51 2.74 17.00
N PRO A 70 -12.65 3.75 16.79
CA PRO A 70 -11.75 4.24 17.84
C PRO A 70 -12.46 5.06 18.94
N TYR A 71 -13.72 5.49 18.73
CA TYR A 71 -14.45 6.35 19.67
C TYR A 71 -15.58 5.64 20.43
N GLY A 72 -15.88 4.38 20.08
CA GLY A 72 -16.88 3.55 20.76
C GLY A 72 -16.33 2.96 22.06
N GLY A 73 -16.51 3.66 23.19
CA GLY A 73 -16.08 3.24 24.52
C GLY A 73 -16.79 2.01 25.12
N ILE A 74 -17.22 1.05 24.30
CA ILE A 74 -17.91 -0.16 24.77
C ILE A 74 -16.95 -1.34 24.63
N LYS A 75 -16.59 -1.91 25.79
CA LYS A 75 -15.58 -2.94 26.02
C LYS A 75 -15.72 -4.27 25.26
N ASN A 76 -16.60 -4.39 24.26
CA ASN A 76 -16.82 -5.61 23.47
C ASN A 76 -17.28 -5.34 22.02
N GLN A 77 -17.10 -4.13 21.47
CA GLN A 77 -17.54 -3.83 20.10
C GLN A 77 -16.38 -3.83 19.11
N ASP A 78 -16.37 -4.91 18.32
CA ASP A 78 -15.76 -5.08 17.00
C ASP A 78 -14.23 -5.06 16.90
N MET A 79 -13.62 -6.20 17.25
CA MET A 79 -12.37 -6.62 16.60
C MET A 79 -12.66 -6.65 15.11
N GLY A 80 -12.11 -5.71 14.33
CA GLY A 80 -12.34 -5.61 12.88
C GLY A 80 -12.35 -6.98 12.21
N VAL A 81 -13.34 -7.21 11.34
CA VAL A 81 -13.53 -8.49 10.67
C VAL A 81 -12.90 -8.41 9.29
N ASP A 82 -11.97 -9.31 9.03
CA ASP A 82 -11.30 -9.46 7.74
C ASP A 82 -11.93 -10.63 6.97
N ALA A 83 -12.09 -10.50 5.67
CA ALA A 83 -12.47 -11.58 4.77
C ALA A 83 -11.28 -11.99 3.89
N TYR A 84 -11.06 -13.30 3.75
CA TYR A 84 -9.94 -13.86 3.00
C TYR A 84 -10.43 -14.43 1.68
N ILE A 85 -9.86 -13.98 0.56
CA ILE A 85 -10.30 -14.38 -0.78
C ILE A 85 -9.13 -15.01 -1.52
N TYR A 86 -9.29 -16.18 -2.14
CA TYR A 86 -8.23 -16.77 -2.96
C TYR A 86 -8.03 -15.99 -4.26
N ALA A 87 -6.78 -15.71 -4.63
CA ALA A 87 -6.43 -14.82 -5.72
C ALA A 87 -6.54 -15.45 -7.12
N ASP A 88 -7.65 -16.11 -7.45
CA ASP A 88 -7.90 -16.67 -8.79
C ASP A 88 -9.05 -15.91 -9.47
N SER A 89 -8.88 -15.57 -10.75
CA SER A 89 -9.88 -14.82 -11.53
C SER A 89 -11.22 -15.55 -11.60
N LYS A 90 -11.22 -16.89 -11.71
CA LYS A 90 -12.45 -17.69 -11.72
C LYS A 90 -13.17 -17.62 -10.38
N ILE A 91 -12.44 -17.91 -9.31
CA ILE A 91 -12.94 -17.90 -7.93
C ILE A 91 -13.48 -16.51 -7.56
N VAL A 92 -12.72 -15.45 -7.82
CA VAL A 92 -13.15 -14.06 -7.56
C VAL A 92 -14.43 -13.72 -8.32
N SER A 93 -14.59 -14.17 -9.57
CA SER A 93 -15.79 -13.92 -10.35
C SER A 93 -17.04 -14.63 -9.79
N GLU A 94 -16.87 -15.86 -9.30
CA GLU A 94 -17.96 -16.63 -8.68
C GLU A 94 -18.40 -16.03 -7.35
N ILE A 95 -17.43 -15.70 -6.48
CA ILE A 95 -17.71 -15.04 -5.19
C ILE A 95 -18.36 -13.68 -5.41
N ARG A 96 -17.91 -12.93 -6.41
CA ARG A 96 -18.52 -11.65 -6.78
C ARG A 96 -19.98 -11.83 -7.17
N SER A 97 -20.29 -12.82 -7.98
CA SER A 97 -21.67 -13.12 -8.39
C SER A 97 -22.54 -13.51 -7.19
N TYR A 98 -22.00 -14.27 -6.23
CA TYR A 98 -22.66 -14.58 -4.97
C TYR A 98 -22.90 -13.32 -4.12
N ALA A 99 -21.88 -12.48 -3.95
CA ALA A 99 -21.94 -11.26 -3.14
C ALA A 99 -22.93 -10.24 -3.74
N GLU A 100 -22.95 -10.08 -5.06
CA GLU A 100 -23.91 -9.22 -5.77
C GLU A 100 -25.36 -9.67 -5.55
N LYS A 101 -25.64 -10.98 -5.65
CA LYS A 101 -26.99 -11.53 -5.36
C LYS A 101 -27.41 -11.33 -3.91
N LYS A 102 -26.50 -11.56 -2.96
CA LYS A 102 -26.75 -11.31 -1.52
C LYS A 102 -26.99 -9.84 -1.24
N LEU A 103 -26.23 -8.94 -1.88
CA LEU A 103 -26.40 -7.50 -1.75
C LEU A 103 -27.80 -7.06 -2.22
N GLU A 104 -28.28 -7.57 -3.36
CA GLU A 104 -29.64 -7.28 -3.83
C GLU A 104 -30.71 -7.73 -2.84
N GLN A 105 -30.59 -8.97 -2.32
CA GLN A 105 -31.54 -9.52 -1.35
C GLN A 105 -31.59 -8.69 -0.06
N ILE A 106 -30.43 -8.30 0.48
CA ILE A 106 -30.33 -7.50 1.70
C ILE A 106 -30.88 -6.09 1.46
N TYR A 107 -30.60 -5.49 0.30
CA TYR A 107 -31.12 -4.17 -0.06
C TYR A 107 -32.64 -4.20 -0.21
N GLU A 108 -33.19 -5.19 -0.88
CA GLU A 108 -34.64 -5.38 -1.02
C GLU A 108 -35.30 -5.56 0.33
N ALA A 109 -34.74 -6.38 1.22
CA ALA A 109 -35.26 -6.58 2.57
C ALA A 109 -35.22 -5.30 3.43
N THR A 110 -34.23 -4.44 3.22
CA THR A 110 -34.05 -3.21 4.02
C THR A 110 -34.89 -2.04 3.52
N PHE A 111 -34.99 -1.86 2.20
CA PHE A 111 -35.63 -0.69 1.57
C PHE A 111 -36.93 -1.00 0.81
N PHE A 112 -37.34 -2.27 0.74
CA PHE A 112 -38.49 -2.75 -0.02
C PHE A 112 -38.48 -2.34 -1.50
N LYS A 113 -37.28 -2.18 -2.06
CA LYS A 113 -37.05 -1.75 -3.45
C LYS A 113 -36.00 -2.64 -4.09
N LYS A 114 -36.28 -3.12 -5.30
CA LYS A 114 -35.30 -3.82 -6.11
C LYS A 114 -34.46 -2.82 -6.89
N LYS A 115 -33.14 -2.95 -6.78
CA LYS A 115 -32.15 -2.21 -7.57
C LYS A 115 -31.04 -3.17 -7.97
N SER A 116 -30.38 -2.90 -9.09
CA SER A 116 -29.21 -3.68 -9.51
C SER A 116 -28.02 -3.43 -8.56
N PRO A 117 -27.07 -4.37 -8.46
CA PRO A 117 -25.98 -4.28 -7.49
C PRO A 117 -25.10 -3.06 -7.78
N PHE A 118 -24.92 -2.71 -9.06
CA PHE A 118 -24.19 -1.52 -9.50
C PHE A 118 -24.84 -0.21 -9.03
N LEU A 119 -26.16 -0.12 -9.06
CA LEU A 119 -26.86 1.07 -8.56
C LEU A 119 -26.77 1.16 -7.04
N ILE A 120 -26.91 0.02 -6.35
CA ILE A 120 -26.80 -0.06 -4.89
C ILE A 120 -25.40 0.37 -4.43
N THR A 121 -24.34 -0.17 -5.03
CA THR A 121 -22.96 0.19 -4.67
C THR A 121 -22.67 1.66 -4.97
N ARG A 122 -23.09 2.20 -6.12
CA ARG A 122 -22.88 3.63 -6.45
C ARG A 122 -23.58 4.57 -5.47
N GLU A 123 -24.73 4.19 -4.95
CA GLU A 123 -25.51 4.99 -3.99
C GLU A 123 -24.97 4.90 -2.57
N LEU A 124 -24.62 3.69 -2.12
CA LEU A 124 -24.26 3.43 -0.72
C LEU A 124 -22.76 3.59 -0.44
N PHE A 125 -21.90 3.39 -1.45
CA PHE A 125 -20.44 3.45 -1.25
C PHE A 125 -19.94 4.84 -0.81
N PRO A 126 -20.42 5.98 -1.35
CA PRO A 126 -20.04 7.30 -0.84
C PRO A 126 -20.41 7.52 0.64
N LYS A 127 -21.43 6.79 1.12
CA LYS A 127 -21.95 6.84 2.49
C LYS A 127 -21.59 5.59 3.31
N ILE A 128 -20.55 4.85 2.90
CA ILE A 128 -20.22 3.55 3.49
C ILE A 128 -19.97 3.62 5.01
N ARG A 129 -19.50 4.77 5.51
CA ARG A 129 -19.30 5.02 6.95
C ARG A 129 -20.59 4.99 7.76
N GLU A 130 -21.70 5.46 7.18
CA GLU A 130 -23.02 5.44 7.83
C GLU A 130 -23.57 4.00 7.95
N HIS A 131 -23.10 3.11 7.08
CA HIS A 131 -23.47 1.70 7.04
C HIS A 131 -22.38 0.80 7.61
N ASN A 132 -21.38 1.34 8.32
CA ASN A 132 -20.36 0.53 8.96
C ASN A 132 -21.03 -0.45 9.93
N ASN A 133 -20.48 -1.66 10.03
CA ASN A 133 -20.98 -2.74 10.90
C ASN A 133 -22.38 -3.28 10.55
N THR A 134 -23.03 -2.79 9.49
CA THR A 134 -24.31 -3.35 8.98
C THR A 134 -24.05 -4.42 7.92
N LEU A 135 -24.91 -5.46 7.85
CA LEU A 135 -24.81 -6.48 6.79
C LEU A 135 -24.79 -5.88 5.38
N LEU A 136 -25.59 -4.83 5.17
CA LEU A 136 -25.62 -4.09 3.92
C LEU A 136 -24.26 -3.45 3.60
N GLY A 137 -23.67 -2.72 4.55
CA GLY A 137 -22.35 -2.10 4.38
C GLY A 137 -21.25 -3.14 4.16
N ARG A 138 -21.31 -4.29 4.85
CA ARG A 138 -20.38 -5.41 4.65
C ARG A 138 -20.40 -5.90 3.20
N TYR A 139 -21.58 -6.21 2.65
CA TYR A 139 -21.69 -6.68 1.27
C TYR A 139 -21.38 -5.60 0.24
N VAL A 140 -21.71 -4.33 0.48
CA VAL A 140 -21.29 -3.23 -0.40
C VAL A 140 -19.77 -3.16 -0.50
N ASN A 141 -19.08 -3.21 0.65
CA ASN A 141 -17.62 -3.17 0.71
C ASN A 141 -17.00 -4.38 -0.02
N VAL A 142 -17.46 -5.59 0.31
CA VAL A 142 -17.01 -6.84 -0.33
C VAL A 142 -17.22 -6.80 -1.85
N THR A 143 -18.40 -6.42 -2.34
CA THR A 143 -18.69 -6.37 -3.78
C THR A 143 -17.77 -5.38 -4.51
N VAL A 144 -17.55 -4.19 -3.95
CA VAL A 144 -16.64 -3.20 -4.55
C VAL A 144 -15.20 -3.72 -4.57
N MET A 145 -14.73 -4.32 -3.47
CA MET A 145 -13.37 -4.85 -3.39
C MET A 145 -13.15 -6.02 -4.34
N LEU A 146 -14.11 -6.94 -4.46
CA LEU A 146 -14.04 -8.05 -5.43
C LEU A 146 -13.99 -7.54 -6.88
N GLN A 147 -14.71 -6.45 -7.18
CA GLN A 147 -14.63 -5.82 -8.50
C GLN A 147 -13.22 -5.26 -8.78
N GLU A 148 -12.58 -4.64 -7.78
CA GLU A 148 -11.20 -4.15 -7.93
C GLU A 148 -10.21 -5.31 -8.06
N PHE A 149 -10.33 -6.38 -7.27
CA PHE A 149 -9.46 -7.55 -7.37
C PHE A 149 -9.54 -8.21 -8.74
N GLN A 150 -10.74 -8.31 -9.31
CA GLN A 150 -10.91 -8.83 -10.67
C GLN A 150 -10.18 -7.96 -11.71
N ARG A 151 -10.17 -6.63 -11.56
CA ARG A 151 -9.39 -5.75 -12.43
C ARG A 151 -7.89 -5.95 -12.25
N VAL A 152 -7.41 -6.11 -11.02
CA VAL A 152 -5.99 -6.36 -10.73
C VAL A 152 -5.53 -7.68 -11.35
N LEU A 153 -6.28 -8.76 -11.15
CA LEU A 153 -5.99 -10.07 -11.73
C LEU A 153 -5.94 -10.03 -13.27
N ASN A 154 -6.84 -9.28 -13.89
CA ASN A 154 -6.87 -9.14 -15.35
C ASN A 154 -5.74 -8.23 -15.87
N SER A 155 -5.25 -7.28 -15.06
CA SER A 155 -4.19 -6.35 -15.45
C SER A 155 -2.79 -6.99 -15.33
N PHE A 156 -2.62 -7.92 -14.39
CA PHE A 156 -1.33 -8.54 -14.09
C PHE A 156 -1.43 -10.08 -14.02
N PRO A 157 -1.85 -10.78 -15.09
CA PRO A 157 -2.09 -12.23 -15.01
C PRO A 157 -0.85 -13.05 -14.63
N PHE A 158 0.34 -12.65 -15.09
CA PHE A 158 1.60 -13.35 -14.81
C PHE A 158 2.04 -13.28 -13.34
N ASP A 159 1.68 -12.20 -12.65
CA ASP A 159 2.00 -12.01 -11.23
C ASP A 159 1.28 -12.99 -10.30
N TYR A 160 0.21 -13.60 -10.80
CA TYR A 160 -0.65 -14.54 -10.08
C TYR A 160 -0.47 -15.97 -10.60
N GLU A 161 0.57 -16.24 -11.38
CA GLU A 161 0.94 -17.59 -11.80
C GLU A 161 1.61 -18.35 -10.63
N ASP A 162 1.37 -19.65 -10.55
CA ASP A 162 1.79 -20.47 -9.41
C ASP A 162 3.31 -20.54 -9.23
N THR A 163 4.08 -20.42 -10.31
CA THR A 163 5.55 -20.35 -10.28
C THR A 163 6.02 -19.06 -9.60
N CYS A 164 5.51 -17.91 -10.03
CA CYS A 164 5.83 -16.61 -9.47
C CYS A 164 5.42 -16.50 -7.99
N ARG A 165 4.22 -16.99 -7.64
CA ARG A 165 3.75 -17.01 -6.25
C ARG A 165 4.65 -17.80 -5.31
N LYS A 166 5.11 -18.98 -5.74
CA LYS A 166 6.02 -19.82 -4.95
C LYS A 166 7.36 -19.12 -4.71
N GLU A 167 7.93 -18.52 -5.75
CA GLU A 167 9.19 -17.76 -5.64
C GLU A 167 9.06 -16.57 -4.66
N ILE A 168 7.95 -15.83 -4.75
CA ILE A 168 7.68 -14.71 -3.84
C ILE A 168 7.52 -15.23 -2.41
N LEU A 169 6.73 -16.29 -2.19
CA LEU A 169 6.50 -16.87 -0.86
C LEU A 169 7.81 -17.32 -0.19
N THR A 170 8.66 -18.05 -0.92
CA THR A 170 9.96 -18.48 -0.43
C THR A 170 10.82 -17.27 -0.06
N SER A 171 10.88 -16.25 -0.92
CA SER A 171 11.67 -15.05 -0.65
C SER A 171 11.18 -14.23 0.57
N ILE A 172 9.87 -14.25 0.85
CA ILE A 172 9.29 -13.53 1.99
C ILE A 172 9.63 -14.27 3.28
N ILE A 173 9.45 -15.59 3.30
CA ILE A 173 9.72 -16.40 4.49
C ILE A 173 11.20 -16.33 4.87
N GLU A 174 12.11 -16.41 3.89
CA GLU A 174 13.56 -16.23 4.11
C GLU A 174 13.88 -14.86 4.74
N ARG A 175 13.19 -13.79 4.33
CA ARG A 175 13.41 -12.43 4.87
C ARG A 175 12.80 -12.22 6.25
N VAL A 176 11.70 -12.92 6.56
CA VAL A 176 11.03 -12.83 7.86
C VAL A 176 11.86 -13.54 8.93
N GLU A 177 12.47 -14.68 8.61
CA GLU A 177 13.36 -15.40 9.53
C GLU A 177 14.67 -14.63 9.82
N LEU A 178 15.24 -13.91 8.84
CA LEU A 178 16.42 -13.06 9.06
C LEU A 178 16.16 -11.84 9.96
N LYS A 179 14.90 -11.56 10.33
CA LYS A 179 14.48 -10.44 11.15
C LYS A 179 14.02 -10.83 12.56
N GLU A 180 14.14 -12.09 12.99
CA GLU A 180 14.03 -12.39 14.41
C GLU A 180 15.24 -11.76 15.13
N PRO A 181 15.04 -10.74 15.99
CA PRO A 181 16.15 -10.05 16.60
C PRO A 181 16.71 -10.94 17.69
N THR A 182 17.87 -11.55 17.43
CA THR A 182 18.78 -11.89 18.52
C THR A 182 19.17 -10.57 19.18
N GLU A 183 18.93 -10.50 20.49
CA GLU A 183 19.16 -9.34 21.36
C GLU A 183 20.50 -8.65 21.03
N ILE A 184 20.42 -7.42 20.49
CA ILE A 184 21.59 -6.55 20.40
C ILE A 184 21.55 -5.64 21.63
N ASP A 185 22.43 -6.00 22.56
CA ASP A 185 22.88 -5.24 23.72
C ASP A 185 23.28 -3.81 23.29
N ILE A 186 22.70 -2.79 23.91
CA ILE A 186 23.01 -1.38 23.65
C ILE A 186 23.98 -0.91 24.74
N PRO A 187 25.26 -0.58 24.43
CA PRO A 187 26.09 0.13 25.37
C PRO A 187 25.86 1.64 25.24
N ASP A 188 25.36 2.24 26.31
CA ASP A 188 25.44 3.67 26.58
C ASP A 188 26.88 4.18 26.51
N ARG A 189 27.17 5.19 25.67
CA ARG A 189 28.05 6.34 26.01
C ARG A 189 28.20 7.35 24.86
N ILE A 190 27.58 8.52 25.08
CA ILE A 190 28.14 9.89 25.05
C ILE A 190 29.40 10.10 24.19
N ILE A 191 29.36 11.09 23.28
CA ILE A 191 30.34 12.21 23.18
C ILE A 191 29.72 13.37 22.37
N THR A 192 29.56 14.48 23.07
CA THR A 192 29.42 15.87 22.61
C THR A 192 30.69 16.36 21.92
N THR A 193 30.60 17.04 20.77
CA THR A 193 31.47 18.20 20.45
C THR A 193 30.99 18.98 19.22
N ASP A 194 30.83 20.29 19.41
CA ASP A 194 30.64 21.32 18.39
C ASP A 194 31.99 21.87 17.85
N TYR A 195 31.88 22.57 16.71
CA TYR A 195 32.70 23.67 16.14
C TYR A 195 33.86 23.41 15.15
N SER A 196 33.65 23.94 13.92
CA SER A 196 34.55 24.75 13.08
C SER A 196 35.73 24.05 12.37
N ALA A 197 36.22 24.41 11.17
CA ALA A 197 36.00 25.45 10.16
C ALA A 197 36.67 24.97 8.85
N LEU A 198 36.21 25.41 7.66
CA LEU A 198 37.03 25.45 6.42
C LEU A 198 36.50 26.56 5.48
N PRO A 199 37.37 27.16 4.62
CA PRO A 199 37.30 28.57 4.26
C PRO A 199 36.66 28.86 2.89
N SER A 200 36.21 30.11 2.75
CA SER A 200 35.72 30.75 1.53
C SER A 200 36.87 30.99 0.53
N ASP A 201 36.59 30.79 -0.75
CA ASP A 201 37.26 31.54 -1.82
C ASP A 201 36.23 31.97 -2.88
N ASP A 202 36.43 33.19 -3.34
CA ASP A 202 35.55 34.06 -4.10
C ASP A 202 36.06 34.13 -5.55
N ARG A 203 35.19 34.01 -6.56
CA ARG A 203 35.34 34.65 -7.90
C ARG A 203 34.20 34.27 -8.88
N ILE A 204 33.38 35.27 -9.17
CA ILE A 204 32.34 35.40 -10.22
C ILE A 204 33.03 35.85 -11.55
N PRO A 205 32.43 35.80 -12.78
CA PRO A 205 31.32 36.69 -13.20
C PRO A 205 30.30 36.14 -14.26
N GLU A 206 29.10 36.77 -14.28
CA GLU A 206 28.21 37.18 -15.42
C GLU A 206 28.03 36.28 -16.67
N ARG A 207 26.88 36.11 -17.36
CA ARG A 207 25.64 36.91 -17.63
C ARG A 207 24.79 36.00 -18.56
N LEU A 208 23.50 35.73 -18.42
CA LEU A 208 22.33 36.51 -18.89
C LEU A 208 21.05 35.71 -18.58
N THR A 209 20.08 36.35 -17.94
CA THR A 209 18.64 36.02 -17.95
C THR A 209 18.01 36.49 -19.28
N PRO A 210 16.73 36.19 -19.65
CA PRO A 210 15.60 35.84 -18.78
C PRO A 210 14.58 34.80 -19.31
N LEU A 211 13.95 34.07 -18.39
CA LEU A 211 12.48 34.03 -18.37
C LEU A 211 11.99 33.81 -16.93
N GLU A 212 11.23 34.79 -16.48
CA GLU A 212 10.73 34.95 -15.13
C GLU A 212 9.73 33.86 -14.76
N SER A 213 9.87 33.35 -13.54
CA SER A 213 8.78 32.76 -12.76
C SER A 213 9.09 32.99 -11.29
N GLN A 214 8.92 34.25 -10.88
CA GLN A 214 8.67 34.73 -9.52
C GLN A 214 9.21 33.85 -8.38
N MET A 215 10.42 34.16 -7.94
CA MET A 215 10.93 33.78 -6.63
C MET A 215 10.11 34.49 -5.54
N ASN A 216 9.03 33.87 -5.08
CA ASN A 216 8.36 34.29 -3.85
C ASN A 216 9.22 33.90 -2.64
N ALA A 217 10.20 34.75 -2.31
CA ALA A 217 11.11 34.63 -1.17
C ALA A 217 10.40 34.69 0.21
N GLY A 218 9.08 34.94 0.25
CA GLY A 218 8.28 34.98 1.48
C GLY A 218 7.39 33.76 1.73
N GLY A 219 7.38 32.76 0.85
CA GLY A 219 6.46 31.63 0.94
C GLY A 219 6.72 30.71 2.15
N PRO A 220 5.71 29.97 2.66
CA PRO A 220 5.85 29.04 3.79
C PRO A 220 7.02 28.05 3.60
N TRP A 221 7.26 27.62 2.36
CA TRP A 221 8.35 26.72 1.98
C TRP A 221 9.75 27.33 2.21
N ALA A 222 9.96 28.61 1.87
CA ALA A 222 11.25 29.28 2.07
C ALA A 222 11.58 29.46 3.56
N LYS A 223 10.57 29.75 4.38
CA LYS A 223 10.70 29.82 5.84
C LYS A 223 11.02 28.45 6.45
N LEU A 224 10.45 27.37 5.91
CA LEU A 224 10.68 26.01 6.39
C LEU A 224 12.08 25.50 6.06
N ILE A 225 12.58 25.72 4.84
CA ILE A 225 13.95 25.30 4.45
C ILE A 225 15.02 25.96 5.32
N SER A 226 14.79 27.21 5.76
CA SER A 226 15.74 27.92 6.64
C SER A 226 15.91 27.30 8.03
N ARG A 227 14.97 26.45 8.46
CA ARG A 227 14.92 25.87 9.81
C ARG A 227 15.05 24.35 9.84
N VAL A 228 14.75 23.69 8.72
CA VAL A 228 14.59 22.24 8.66
C VAL A 228 15.23 21.72 7.37
N PRO A 229 16.02 20.62 7.44
CA PRO A 229 16.60 20.01 6.25
C PRO A 229 15.56 19.65 5.19
N ILE A 230 15.90 19.90 3.92
CA ILE A 230 15.03 19.64 2.76
C ILE A 230 14.61 18.17 2.70
N THR A 231 15.53 17.25 3.00
CA THR A 231 15.27 15.80 3.04
C THR A 231 14.17 15.41 4.03
N PHE A 232 14.13 16.03 5.21
CA PHE A 232 13.10 15.79 6.22
C PHE A 232 11.73 16.32 5.78
N LEU A 233 11.69 17.53 5.21
CA LEU A 233 10.44 18.11 4.69
C LEU A 233 9.85 17.23 3.58
N ILE A 234 10.69 16.74 2.68
CA ILE A 234 10.26 15.84 1.62
C ILE A 234 9.79 14.49 2.20
N GLN A 235 10.47 13.96 3.21
CA GLN A 235 10.06 12.71 3.86
C GLN A 235 8.62 12.79 4.41
N ILE A 236 8.23 13.94 4.97
CA ILE A 236 6.86 14.18 5.44
C ILE A 236 5.86 14.10 4.28
N HIS A 237 6.13 14.79 3.17
CA HIS A 237 5.26 14.76 1.99
C HIS A 237 5.16 13.37 1.36
N LEU A 238 6.28 12.64 1.30
CA LEU A 238 6.31 11.26 0.79
C LEU A 238 5.51 10.31 1.69
N ARG A 239 5.59 10.44 3.03
CA ARG A 239 4.78 9.66 3.97
C ARG A 239 3.27 9.95 3.85
N LYS A 240 2.91 11.19 3.50
CA LYS A 240 1.51 11.62 3.29
C LYS A 240 0.99 11.35 1.87
N PHE A 241 1.79 10.74 0.99
CA PHE A 241 1.47 10.51 -0.43
C PHE A 241 1.18 11.80 -1.23
N GLU A 242 1.76 12.93 -0.83
CA GLU A 242 1.59 14.24 -1.47
C GLU A 242 2.60 14.45 -2.62
N PHE A 243 2.62 13.54 -3.60
CA PHE A 243 3.62 13.53 -4.69
C PHE A 243 3.53 14.75 -5.62
N ASP A 244 2.34 15.30 -5.81
CA ASP A 244 2.12 16.47 -6.67
C ASP A 244 2.81 17.72 -6.10
N THR A 245 2.86 17.85 -4.78
CA THR A 245 3.60 18.92 -4.09
C THR A 245 5.10 18.79 -4.36
N VAL A 246 5.66 17.58 -4.22
CA VAL A 246 7.09 17.32 -4.49
C VAL A 246 7.42 17.57 -5.96
N ARG A 247 6.52 17.19 -6.89
CA ARG A 247 6.65 17.48 -8.33
C ARG A 247 6.74 18.99 -8.60
N ILE A 248 5.84 19.78 -8.02
CA ILE A 248 5.82 21.25 -8.17
C ILE A 248 7.11 21.86 -7.60
N LEU A 249 7.59 21.39 -6.45
CA LEU A 249 8.82 21.87 -5.82
C LEU A 249 10.06 21.59 -6.68
N ILE A 250 10.13 20.42 -7.31
CA ILE A 250 11.21 20.09 -8.24
C ILE A 250 11.09 20.93 -9.53
N GLN A 251 9.91 21.03 -10.13
CA GLN A 251 9.72 21.78 -11.38
C GLN A 251 9.96 23.27 -11.22
N SER A 252 9.51 23.87 -10.11
CA SER A 252 9.73 25.28 -9.77
C SER A 252 11.19 25.61 -9.39
N GLY A 253 12.08 24.62 -9.37
CA GLY A 253 13.50 24.83 -9.06
C GLY A 253 13.79 25.06 -7.58
N LYS A 254 12.79 24.92 -6.69
CA LYS A 254 12.97 25.00 -5.23
C LYS A 254 13.77 23.83 -4.66
N ILE A 255 13.81 22.71 -5.38
CA ILE A 255 14.71 21.59 -5.13
C ILE A 255 15.59 21.44 -6.39
N SER A 256 16.84 21.88 -6.27
CA SER A 256 17.82 21.89 -7.36
C SER A 256 19.12 21.17 -7.01
N GLU A 257 19.33 20.80 -5.75
CA GLU A 257 20.58 20.15 -5.34
C GLU A 257 20.65 18.69 -5.81
N MET A 258 21.83 18.31 -6.31
CA MET A 258 22.08 16.97 -6.83
C MET A 258 21.95 15.89 -5.75
N ASN A 259 22.38 16.19 -4.52
CA ASN A 259 22.29 15.27 -3.39
C ASN A 259 20.83 15.03 -2.97
N ASP A 260 20.01 16.09 -2.92
CA ASP A 260 18.59 15.98 -2.62
C ASP A 260 17.83 15.19 -3.69
N LEU A 261 18.08 15.46 -4.98
CA LEU A 261 17.43 14.71 -6.06
C LEU A 261 17.81 13.23 -6.04
N LYS A 262 19.08 12.89 -5.75
CA LYS A 262 19.53 11.50 -5.57
C LYS A 262 18.82 10.84 -4.39
N TRP A 263 18.67 11.57 -3.28
CA TRP A 263 17.96 11.09 -2.10
C TRP A 263 16.49 10.82 -2.40
N ILE A 264 15.78 11.76 -3.05
CA ILE A 264 14.38 11.59 -3.46
C ILE A 264 14.22 10.37 -4.36
N ARG A 265 15.10 10.20 -5.36
CA ARG A 265 15.06 9.05 -6.27
C ARG A 265 15.20 7.73 -5.51
N ASN A 266 16.17 7.65 -4.61
CA ASN A 266 16.43 6.44 -3.84
C ASN A 266 15.28 6.14 -2.86
N SER A 267 14.70 7.17 -2.22
CA SER A 267 13.52 7.03 -1.38
C SER A 267 12.27 6.59 -2.16
N LEU A 268 12.07 7.11 -3.38
CA LEU A 268 10.99 6.66 -4.28
C LEU A 268 11.17 5.23 -4.74
N ARG A 269 12.41 4.82 -5.05
CA ARG A 269 12.75 3.44 -5.39
C ARG A 269 12.49 2.50 -4.22
N LYS A 270 12.93 2.89 -3.01
CA LYS A 270 12.68 2.11 -1.80
C LYS A 270 11.18 2.00 -1.50
N MET A 271 10.42 3.08 -1.66
CA MET A 271 8.96 3.02 -1.54
C MET A 271 8.35 2.09 -2.59
N GLU A 272 8.80 2.12 -3.85
CA GLU A 272 8.35 1.21 -4.93
C GLU A 272 8.66 -0.27 -4.61
N GLU A 273 9.79 -0.56 -3.99
CA GLU A 273 10.23 -1.91 -3.59
C GLU A 273 9.57 -2.39 -2.28
N GLU A 274 9.21 -1.48 -1.36
CA GLU A 274 8.62 -1.77 -0.06
C GLU A 274 7.09 -1.61 -0.01
N VAL A 275 6.42 -1.29 -1.12
CA VAL A 275 4.95 -1.08 -1.13
C VAL A 275 4.22 -2.34 -0.63
N PRO A 276 3.56 -2.32 0.54
CA PRO A 276 2.46 -3.24 0.81
C PRO A 276 1.29 -2.80 -0.08
N PHE A 277 0.67 -3.74 -0.78
CA PHE A 277 -0.34 -3.50 -1.82
C PHE A 277 -1.68 -3.02 -1.23
N ASP A 278 -1.68 -1.85 -0.58
CA ASP A 278 -2.90 -1.15 -0.21
C ASP A 278 -3.54 -0.58 -1.47
N ALA A 279 -4.86 -0.67 -1.59
CA ALA A 279 -5.65 -0.16 -2.73
C ALA A 279 -5.46 1.35 -3.02
N ILE A 280 -4.84 2.08 -2.09
CA ILE A 280 -4.45 3.49 -2.20
C ILE A 280 -3.11 3.63 -2.94
N VAL A 281 -2.17 2.69 -2.75
CA VAL A 281 -0.83 2.74 -3.34
C VAL A 281 -0.83 2.25 -4.79
N GLY A 282 -1.76 1.38 -5.19
CA GLY A 282 -1.99 1.05 -6.61
C GLY A 282 -2.30 2.30 -7.46
N ARG A 283 -3.04 3.27 -6.90
CA ARG A 283 -3.31 4.58 -7.56
C ARG A 283 -2.11 5.52 -7.50
N ALA A 284 -1.24 5.38 -6.51
CA ALA A 284 -0.03 6.18 -6.33
C ALA A 284 1.20 5.62 -7.04
N SER A 285 1.21 4.34 -7.43
CA SER A 285 2.33 3.67 -8.11
C SER A 285 2.72 4.41 -9.38
N PHE A 286 1.72 4.77 -10.21
CA PHE A 286 1.94 5.61 -11.38
C PHE A 286 2.56 6.98 -11.03
N LYS A 287 2.10 7.63 -9.95
CA LYS A 287 2.65 8.91 -9.48
C LYS A 287 4.10 8.78 -8.96
N ILE A 288 4.42 7.67 -8.30
CA ILE A 288 5.76 7.35 -7.80
C ILE A 288 6.72 7.12 -8.99
N THR A 289 6.32 6.29 -9.96
CA THR A 289 7.11 6.03 -11.17
C THR A 289 7.33 7.30 -11.99
N ASP A 290 6.28 8.11 -12.18
CA ASP A 290 6.38 9.38 -12.89
C ASP A 290 7.30 10.38 -12.18
N LEU A 291 7.19 10.50 -10.86
CA LEU A 291 8.04 11.39 -10.08
C LEU A 291 9.50 10.91 -10.12
N ARG A 292 9.75 9.60 -10.05
CA ARG A 292 11.09 9.01 -10.20
C ARG A 292 11.69 9.29 -11.58
N ARG A 293 10.91 9.16 -12.65
CA ARG A 293 11.32 9.51 -14.03
C ARG A 293 11.66 10.99 -14.16
N LEU A 294 10.85 11.87 -13.57
CA LEU A 294 11.10 13.31 -13.57
C LEU A 294 12.38 13.67 -12.83
N VAL A 295 12.59 13.10 -11.64
CA VAL A 295 13.80 13.29 -10.84
C VAL A 295 15.03 12.80 -11.61
N GLN A 296 14.95 11.61 -12.23
CA GLN A 296 16.05 11.06 -13.01
C GLN A 296 16.36 11.89 -14.26
N LYS A 297 15.33 12.41 -14.95
CA LYS A 297 15.50 13.34 -16.08
C LYS A 297 16.25 14.60 -15.64
N LYS A 298 15.88 15.16 -14.47
CA LYS A 298 16.53 16.37 -13.94
C LYS A 298 17.96 16.11 -13.48
N ILE A 299 18.24 14.96 -12.85
CA ILE A 299 19.61 14.50 -12.55
C ILE A 299 20.44 14.40 -13.84
N ASN A 300 19.90 13.82 -14.90
CA ASN A 300 20.61 13.68 -16.18
C ASN A 300 20.89 15.03 -16.84
N THR A 301 19.94 15.98 -16.77
CA THR A 301 20.14 17.36 -17.23
C THR A 301 21.27 18.05 -16.45
N MET A 302 21.34 17.88 -15.13
CA MET A 302 22.40 18.47 -14.31
C MET A 302 23.76 17.77 -14.46
N ALA A 303 23.76 16.47 -14.78
CA ALA A 303 24.96 15.69 -15.03
C ALA A 303 25.52 15.88 -16.46
N GLY A 304 24.88 16.69 -17.32
CA GLY A 304 25.32 16.93 -18.69
C GLY A 304 25.11 15.74 -19.65
N VAL A 305 24.39 14.70 -19.24
CA VAL A 305 24.10 13.53 -20.07
C VAL A 305 22.87 13.82 -20.93
N VAL A 306 23.07 14.57 -22.02
CA VAL A 306 22.05 14.76 -23.06
C VAL A 306 22.14 13.56 -24.00
N ALA A 307 21.09 12.73 -24.03
CA ALA A 307 20.95 11.68 -25.04
C ALA A 307 21.04 12.30 -26.45
N PRO A 308 21.80 11.72 -27.38
CA PRO A 308 21.86 12.21 -28.74
C PRO A 308 20.46 12.18 -29.35
N ARG A 309 19.99 13.32 -29.84
CA ARG A 309 18.77 13.40 -30.64
C ARG A 309 19.00 12.58 -31.91
N LEU A 310 18.33 11.45 -32.04
CA LEU A 310 18.18 10.78 -33.33
C LEU A 310 17.45 11.76 -34.26
N LYS A 311 18.14 12.16 -35.33
CA LYS A 311 17.55 12.85 -36.48
C LYS A 311 16.79 11.84 -37.33
#